data_AF-A0AAV3PWV4-F1
#
_entry.id   AF-A0AAV3PWV4-F1
#
_cell.length_a   1.000
_cell.length_b   1.000
_cell.length_c   1.000
_cell.angle_alpha   90.00
_cell.angle_beta   90.00
_cell.angle_gamma   90.00
#
_symmetry.space_group_name_H-M   'P 1'
#
loop_
_entity.id
_entity.type
_entity.pdbx_description
1 polymer ?
#
loop_
_entity_poly.entity_id
_entity_poly.type
_entity_poly.pdbx_seq_one_letter_code
_entity_poly.pdbx_strand_id
1 'polypeptide(L)'
;MEPRHLQVIIRGSSSKLQLLKNSSYNILVVLLSLCFVLSDSSVVPFPPKEEVAALREIADQLHKRDWNFSLNPCDNNTNWVNPTGSGYFNNTVLCNCTAAECHVSHIILKGQDLSGVLPPSLAKLPHIVYL
;
A
#
# COMPACT_ATOMS: atom_id res chain seq x y z
N MET A 1 38.51 -58.87 -19.37
CA MET A 1 39.14 -59.51 -18.19
C MET A 1 38.68 -58.72 -16.98
N GLU A 2 37.67 -59.22 -16.27
CA GLU A 2 37.27 -58.73 -14.93
C GLU A 2 38.24 -59.35 -13.90
N PRO A 3 38.57 -58.66 -12.78
CA PRO A 3 37.98 -59.09 -11.50
C PRO A 3 37.68 -57.96 -10.48
N ARG A 4 36.45 -58.04 -9.96
CA ARG A 4 35.88 -57.86 -8.59
C ARG A 4 36.68 -57.31 -7.38
N HIS A 5 36.02 -56.38 -6.67
CA HIS A 5 35.81 -56.19 -5.20
C HIS A 5 37.00 -56.07 -4.21
N LEU A 6 37.08 -55.01 -3.37
CA LEU A 6 36.43 -54.87 -2.03
C LEU A 6 37.00 -53.69 -1.16
N GLN A 7 36.06 -52.92 -0.60
CA GLN A 7 36.00 -51.98 0.55
C GLN A 7 37.23 -51.42 1.30
N VAL A 8 37.14 -50.10 1.59
CA VAL A 8 37.76 -49.47 2.78
C VAL A 8 36.65 -48.97 3.72
N ILE A 9 36.68 -49.46 4.97
CA ILE A 9 35.75 -49.13 6.05
C ILE A 9 36.16 -47.79 6.67
N ILE A 10 35.31 -46.76 6.58
CA ILE A 10 35.45 -45.56 7.43
C ILE A 10 34.54 -45.74 8.65
N ARG A 11 35.09 -46.28 9.74
CA ARG A 11 34.52 -46.15 11.08
C ARG A 11 35.06 -44.86 11.70
N GLY A 12 34.17 -43.90 11.97
CA GLY A 12 34.52 -42.66 12.64
C GLY A 12 33.30 -41.80 12.90
N SER A 13 32.47 -42.20 13.86
CA SER A 13 31.42 -41.34 14.41
C SER A 13 32.03 -40.30 15.34
N SER A 14 31.78 -39.02 15.07
CA SER A 14 31.64 -38.01 16.11
C SER A 14 30.79 -36.86 15.57
N SER A 15 29.49 -37.11 15.54
CA SER A 15 28.43 -36.23 15.03
C SER A 15 28.17 -34.98 15.89
N LYS A 16 29.14 -34.52 16.69
CA LYS A 16 28.92 -33.44 17.68
C LYS A 16 29.75 -32.16 17.47
N LEU A 17 30.67 -32.13 16.49
CA LEU A 17 31.53 -30.95 16.25
C LEU A 17 31.20 -30.15 14.98
N GLN A 18 30.13 -30.51 14.27
CA GLN A 18 29.63 -29.77 13.09
C GLN A 18 28.41 -28.88 13.42
N LEU A 19 27.83 -28.97 14.62
CA LEU A 19 26.63 -28.21 15.01
C LEU A 19 26.92 -26.81 15.56
N LEU A 20 28.19 -26.47 15.84
CA LEU A 20 28.58 -25.16 16.41
C LEU A 20 29.24 -24.19 15.42
N LYS A 21 29.68 -24.67 14.25
CA LYS A 21 30.11 -23.80 13.14
C LYS A 21 28.88 -23.44 12.31
N ASN A 22 28.16 -22.42 12.78
CA ASN A 22 27.32 -21.50 12.00
C ASN A 22 26.22 -20.86 12.85
N SER A 23 26.32 -20.82 14.19
CA SER A 23 25.34 -20.06 14.99
C SER A 23 25.31 -18.58 14.59
N SER A 24 26.48 -17.96 14.41
CA SER A 24 26.62 -16.58 13.92
C SER A 24 26.21 -16.41 12.44
N TYR A 25 26.49 -17.38 11.57
CA TYR A 25 26.05 -17.37 10.16
C TYR A 25 24.53 -17.55 10.04
N ASN A 26 23.92 -18.43 10.82
CA ASN A 26 22.48 -18.64 10.86
C ASN A 26 21.76 -17.41 11.43
N ILE A 27 22.32 -16.77 12.47
CA ILE A 27 21.80 -15.48 12.98
C ILE A 27 21.92 -14.39 11.90
N LEU A 28 23.07 -14.31 11.21
CA LEU A 28 23.27 -13.34 10.13
C LEU A 28 22.32 -13.57 8.95
N VAL A 29 22.10 -14.82 8.54
CA VAL A 29 21.15 -15.20 7.48
C VAL A 29 19.71 -14.90 7.89
N VAL A 30 19.35 -15.13 9.16
CA VAL A 30 18.03 -14.76 9.71
C VAL A 30 17.85 -13.24 9.77
N LEU A 31 18.87 -12.47 10.17
CA LEU A 31 18.82 -11.01 10.18
C LEU A 31 18.73 -10.42 8.76
N LEU A 32 19.47 -10.99 7.81
CA LEU A 32 19.40 -10.60 6.40
C LEU A 32 18.06 -10.96 5.76
N SER A 33 17.49 -12.14 6.07
CA SER A 33 16.16 -12.52 5.58
C SER A 33 15.03 -11.72 6.23
N LEU A 34 15.18 -11.28 7.49
CA LEU A 34 14.27 -10.32 8.12
C LEU A 34 14.27 -8.94 7.43
N CYS A 35 15.38 -8.52 6.82
CA CYS A 35 15.43 -7.25 6.09
C CYS A 35 14.62 -7.29 4.78
N PHE A 36 14.58 -8.44 4.10
CA PHE A 36 13.82 -8.59 2.84
C PHE A 36 12.30 -8.63 3.05
N VAL A 37 11.82 -9.05 4.22
CA VAL A 37 10.38 -9.09 4.54
C VAL A 37 9.85 -7.75 5.06
N LEU A 38 10.71 -6.76 5.34
CA LEU A 38 10.31 -5.44 5.84
C LEU A 38 10.16 -4.37 4.75
N SER A 39 10.51 -4.69 3.51
CA SER A 39 10.43 -3.75 2.38
C SER A 39 9.23 -4.05 1.49
N ASP A 40 8.02 -3.83 2.00
CA ASP A 40 6.88 -3.48 1.15
C ASP A 40 6.10 -2.35 1.82
N SER A 41 6.53 -1.13 1.54
CA SER A 41 5.75 0.07 1.79
C SER A 41 5.89 0.92 0.55
N SER A 42 5.11 0.58 -0.46
CA SER A 42 4.90 1.47 -1.61
C SER A 42 4.23 2.73 -1.09
N VAL A 43 5.04 3.74 -0.78
CA VAL A 43 4.53 5.06 -0.37
C VAL A 43 3.81 5.64 -1.57
N VAL A 44 2.49 5.74 -1.49
CA VAL A 44 1.68 6.36 -2.55
C VAL A 44 1.99 7.86 -2.59
N PRO A 45 2.39 8.42 -3.74
CA PRO A 45 2.58 9.86 -3.88
C PRO A 45 1.32 10.64 -3.53
N PHE A 46 1.49 11.88 -3.04
CA PHE A 46 0.37 12.82 -3.00
C PHE A 46 -0.02 13.21 -4.42
N PRO A 47 -1.31 13.47 -4.69
CA PRO A 47 -1.71 14.06 -5.95
C PRO A 47 -1.20 15.50 -6.05
N PRO A 48 -1.20 16.10 -7.25
CA PRO A 48 -0.83 17.50 -7.45
C PRO A 48 -1.52 18.43 -6.45
N LYS A 49 -0.81 19.48 -6.01
CA LYS A 49 -1.32 20.42 -4.99
C LYS A 49 -2.61 21.09 -5.44
N GLU A 50 -2.75 21.29 -6.74
CA GLU A 50 -3.91 21.87 -7.42
C GLU A 50 -5.13 20.96 -7.26
N GLU A 51 -4.96 19.64 -7.35
CA GLU A 51 -6.03 18.67 -7.13
C GLU A 51 -6.43 18.63 -5.65
N VAL A 52 -5.46 18.67 -4.73
CA VAL A 52 -5.74 18.76 -3.28
C VAL A 52 -6.49 20.07 -2.95
N ALA A 53 -6.12 21.18 -3.58
CA ALA A 53 -6.82 22.45 -3.43
C ALA A 53 -8.25 22.38 -3.99
N ALA A 54 -8.44 21.75 -5.14
CA ALA A 54 -9.77 21.51 -5.70
C ALA A 54 -10.64 20.64 -4.77
N LEU A 55 -10.09 19.60 -4.15
CA LEU A 55 -10.80 18.80 -3.14
C LEU A 55 -11.23 19.65 -1.93
N ARG A 56 -10.41 20.62 -1.49
CA ARG A 56 -10.80 21.56 -0.42
C ARG A 56 -11.98 22.43 -0.84
N GLU A 57 -11.93 23.00 -2.03
CA GLU A 57 -13.03 23.81 -2.56
C GLU A 57 -14.32 22.98 -2.72
N ILE A 58 -14.22 21.73 -3.20
CA ILE A 58 -15.35 20.79 -3.29
C ILE A 58 -15.96 20.57 -1.91
N ALA A 59 -15.13 20.30 -0.89
CA ALA A 59 -15.60 20.07 0.46
C ALA A 59 -16.31 21.30 1.03
N ASP A 60 -15.75 22.49 0.83
CA ASP A 60 -16.37 23.74 1.26
C ASP A 60 -17.72 23.98 0.57
N GLN A 61 -17.79 23.79 -0.75
CA GLN A 61 -19.00 23.98 -1.56
C GLN A 61 -20.10 22.95 -1.26
N LEU A 62 -19.72 21.75 -0.84
CA LEU A 62 -20.63 20.69 -0.39
C LEU A 62 -21.00 20.79 1.10
N HIS A 63 -20.38 21.72 1.84
CA HIS A 63 -20.40 21.72 3.31
C HIS A 63 -19.94 20.40 3.95
N LYS A 64 -19.03 19.69 3.28
CA LYS A 64 -18.39 18.47 3.78
C LYS A 64 -17.24 18.84 4.72
N ARG A 65 -17.38 18.52 6.01
CA ARG A 65 -16.42 18.96 7.07
C ARG A 65 -15.59 17.84 7.67
N ASP A 66 -15.88 16.60 7.28
CA ASP A 66 -15.31 15.38 7.85
C ASP A 66 -14.03 14.90 7.13
N TRP A 67 -13.58 15.57 6.06
CA TRP A 67 -12.29 15.28 5.42
C TRP A 67 -11.12 15.98 6.11
N ASN A 68 -10.12 15.19 6.50
CA ASN A 68 -8.81 15.62 6.97
C ASN A 68 -7.80 15.68 5.82
N PHE A 69 -7.54 16.90 5.34
CA PHE A 69 -6.60 17.18 4.27
C PHE A 69 -5.11 17.15 4.68
N SER A 70 -4.81 16.76 5.93
CA SER A 70 -3.43 16.48 6.35
C SER A 70 -2.99 15.06 5.94
N LEU A 71 -3.94 14.22 5.54
CA LEU A 71 -3.73 12.85 5.09
C LEU A 71 -3.76 12.77 3.56
N ASN A 72 -3.06 11.79 2.99
CA ASN A 72 -3.05 11.58 1.54
C ASN A 72 -4.42 11.08 1.06
N PRO A 73 -5.08 11.73 0.09
CA PRO A 73 -6.33 11.23 -0.50
C PRO A 73 -6.18 9.94 -1.31
N CYS A 74 -4.96 9.58 -1.70
CA CYS A 74 -4.70 8.45 -2.60
C CYS A 74 -4.19 7.18 -1.90
N ASP A 75 -4.04 7.17 -0.58
CA ASP A 75 -3.49 6.02 0.18
C ASP A 75 -4.57 5.04 0.70
N ASN A 76 -5.83 5.22 0.28
CA ASN A 76 -6.99 4.44 0.72
C ASN A 76 -7.24 4.45 2.24
N ASN A 77 -6.78 5.47 2.97
CA ASN A 77 -7.09 5.59 4.38
C ASN A 77 -8.59 5.89 4.61
N THR A 78 -9.05 5.66 5.85
CA THR A 78 -10.46 5.75 6.22
C THR A 78 -11.04 7.16 6.20
N ASN A 79 -10.21 8.19 6.12
CA ASN A 79 -10.67 9.57 5.96
C ASN A 79 -11.27 9.79 4.56
N TRP A 80 -10.69 9.16 3.54
CA TRP A 80 -11.05 9.37 2.15
C TRP A 80 -11.87 8.24 1.56
N VAL A 81 -11.74 7.02 2.11
CA VAL A 81 -12.45 5.84 1.65
C VAL A 81 -13.17 5.19 2.83
N ASN A 82 -14.49 5.03 2.73
CA ASN A 82 -15.23 4.24 3.71
C ASN A 82 -15.32 2.77 3.24
N PRO A 83 -14.56 1.83 3.86
CA PRO A 83 -14.51 0.43 3.42
C PRO A 83 -15.82 -0.34 3.65
N THR A 84 -16.72 0.16 4.51
CA THR A 84 -17.97 -0.53 4.88
C THR A 84 -19.21 0.08 4.23
N GLY A 85 -19.05 0.97 3.25
CA GLY A 85 -20.17 1.60 2.57
C GLY A 85 -21.12 0.58 1.96
N SER A 86 -22.30 0.37 2.58
CA SER A 86 -23.43 -0.21 1.87
C SER A 86 -23.69 0.68 0.66
N GLY A 87 -24.07 0.14 -0.51
CA GLY A 87 -24.16 0.94 -1.75
C GLY A 87 -25.01 2.23 -1.67
N TYR A 88 -25.78 2.39 -0.59
CA TYR A 88 -26.56 3.56 -0.20
C TYR A 88 -25.74 4.71 0.43
N PHE A 89 -24.66 4.40 1.16
CA PHE A 89 -23.82 5.37 1.86
C PHE A 89 -22.37 5.23 1.41
N ASN A 90 -21.83 6.26 0.77
CA ASN A 90 -20.48 6.20 0.22
C ASN A 90 -19.75 7.53 0.45
N ASN A 91 -18.50 7.42 0.91
CA ASN A 91 -17.52 8.49 0.99
C ASN A 91 -16.22 7.89 0.47
N THR A 92 -15.96 8.06 -0.82
CA THR A 92 -14.80 7.45 -1.47
C THR A 92 -14.16 8.44 -2.44
N VAL A 93 -12.89 8.74 -2.21
CA VAL A 93 -12.00 9.36 -3.19
C VAL A 93 -11.00 8.29 -3.63
N LEU A 94 -10.91 8.03 -4.94
CA LEU A 94 -9.91 7.12 -5.49
C LEU A 94 -9.00 7.89 -6.45
N CYS A 95 -7.76 7.43 -6.51
CA CYS A 95 -6.77 7.96 -7.42
C CYS A 95 -6.32 6.90 -8.41
N ASN A 96 -5.96 7.35 -9.61
CA ASN A 96 -5.19 6.57 -10.56
C ASN A 96 -3.72 6.98 -10.41
N CYS A 97 -2.89 6.03 -9.98
CA CYS A 97 -1.48 6.26 -9.71
C CYS A 97 -0.60 5.48 -10.68
N THR A 98 0.43 6.15 -11.17
CA THR A 98 1.58 5.56 -11.85
C THR A 98 2.76 5.47 -10.88
N ALA A 99 3.93 5.02 -11.35
CA ALA A 99 5.13 4.97 -10.53
C ALA A 99 5.64 6.37 -10.07
N ALA A 100 5.24 7.45 -10.75
CA ALA A 100 5.72 8.80 -10.48
C ALA A 100 4.64 9.75 -9.97
N GLU A 101 3.41 9.63 -10.49
CA GLU A 101 2.35 10.60 -10.28
C GLU A 101 1.01 9.93 -9.96
N CYS A 102 0.20 10.59 -9.14
CA CYS A 102 -1.14 10.17 -8.76
C CYS A 102 -2.14 11.27 -9.12
N HIS A 103 -3.29 10.90 -9.66
CA HIS A 103 -4.36 11.83 -9.97
C HIS A 103 -5.68 11.33 -9.41
N VAL A 104 -6.49 12.25 -8.87
CA VAL A 104 -7.85 11.97 -8.43
C VAL A 104 -8.71 11.59 -9.62
N SER A 105 -9.25 10.38 -9.59
CA SER A 105 -10.01 9.80 -10.70
C SER A 105 -11.48 9.53 -10.35
N HIS A 106 -11.80 9.27 -9.09
CA HIS A 106 -13.18 9.03 -8.65
C HIS A 106 -13.49 9.84 -7.38
N ILE A 107 -14.66 10.46 -7.34
CA ILE A 107 -15.23 11.04 -6.11
C ILE A 107 -16.65 10.53 -5.98
N ILE A 108 -16.91 9.67 -5.01
CA ILE A 108 -18.22 9.03 -4.80
C ILE A 108 -18.76 9.46 -3.44
N LEU A 109 -19.77 10.32 -3.47
CA LEU A 109 -20.46 10.82 -2.28
C LEU A 109 -21.95 10.45 -2.37
N LYS A 110 -22.37 9.43 -1.62
CA LYS A 110 -23.76 8.91 -1.64
C LYS A 110 -24.34 8.88 -0.23
N GLY A 111 -25.61 9.25 -0.09
CA GLY A 111 -26.35 9.19 1.17
C GLY A 111 -25.75 10.05 2.30
N GLN A 112 -24.91 11.04 1.97
CA GLN A 112 -24.18 11.86 2.94
C GLN A 112 -24.98 13.07 3.46
N ASP A 113 -26.18 13.31 2.92
CA ASP A 113 -27.04 14.46 3.27
C ASP A 113 -26.30 15.82 3.22
N LEU A 114 -25.50 16.01 2.17
CA LEU A 114 -24.71 17.23 1.97
C LEU A 114 -25.63 18.37 1.53
N SER A 115 -25.55 19.51 2.23
CA SER A 115 -26.44 20.66 2.05
C SER A 115 -25.88 21.75 1.11
N GLY A 116 -24.90 21.39 0.29
CA GLY A 116 -24.20 22.31 -0.60
C GLY A 116 -24.74 22.36 -2.02
N VAL A 117 -23.88 22.80 -2.94
CA VAL A 117 -24.18 22.89 -4.39
C VAL A 117 -23.37 21.88 -5.17
N LEU A 118 -23.77 21.60 -6.42
CA LEU A 118 -22.89 20.87 -7.35
C LEU A 118 -21.58 21.67 -7.54
N PRO A 119 -20.42 21.16 -7.10
CA PRO A 119 -19.22 21.99 -7.00
C PRO A 119 -18.64 22.34 -8.37
N PRO A 120 -18.60 23.63 -8.79
CA PRO A 120 -17.92 24.02 -10.03
C PRO A 120 -16.41 23.71 -10.01
N SER A 121 -15.81 23.59 -8.82
CA SER A 121 -14.40 23.22 -8.66
C SER A 121 -14.08 21.81 -9.15
N LEU A 122 -15.07 20.95 -9.41
CA LEU A 122 -14.88 19.68 -10.13
C LEU A 122 -14.17 19.87 -11.48
N ALA A 123 -14.37 21.00 -12.17
CA ALA A 123 -13.69 21.30 -13.42
C ALA A 123 -12.16 21.45 -13.29
N LYS A 124 -11.65 21.63 -12.06
CA LYS A 124 -10.21 21.70 -11.76
C LYS A 124 -9.55 20.34 -11.59
N LEU A 125 -10.32 19.25 -11.68
CA LEU A 125 -9.85 17.87 -11.58
C LEU A 125 -9.89 17.19 -12.96
N PRO A 126 -8.84 17.35 -13.79
CA PRO A 126 -8.87 16.96 -15.20
C PRO A 126 -8.89 15.44 -15.44
N HIS A 127 -8.54 14.65 -14.43
CA HIS A 127 -8.45 13.19 -14.51
C HIS A 127 -9.66 12.45 -13.92
N ILE A 128 -10.71 13.18 -13.51
CA ILE A 128 -11.94 12.55 -13.02
C ILE A 128 -12.62 11.78 -14.15
N VAL A 129 -12.94 10.53 -13.87
CA VAL A 129 -13.69 9.63 -14.76
C VAL A 129 -15.04 9.23 -14.16
N TYR A 130 -15.26 9.45 -12.87
CA TYR A 130 -16.49 9.05 -12.19
C TYR A 130 -16.85 9.97 -11.01
N LEU A 131 -18.14 10.27 -10.88
CA LEU A 131 -18.79 11.02 -9.80
C LEU A 131 -20.01 10.25 -9.28
#